data_AF-A0AAE4A9M4-F1
#
_entry.id   AF-A0AAE4A9M4-F1
#
_cell.length_a   1.000
_cell.length_b   1.000
_cell.length_c   1.000
_cell.angle_alpha   90.00
_cell.angle_beta   90.00
_cell.angle_gamma   90.00
#
_symmetry.space_group_name_H-M   'P 1'
#
loop_
_entity.id
_entity.type
_entity.pdbx_description
1 polymer ?
#
loop_
_entity_poly.entity_id
_entity_poly.type
_entity_poly.pdbx_seq_one_letter_code
_entity_poly.pdbx_strand_id
1 'polypeptide(L)'
;PLARGAGLAPGGELMEPLARGTGPAPGSELTAPPARGTGLKPGSEPTAPPARGTGLKPASEPTAPPVREQEAPPAALAPPEPLGRERELAAIERLLDGVGARSALLTLEGDAGLGKTTLVRAAIARARSRGLHVLACSGAVSETRLAFVALADLLAETDPEAVAALPAPARAALDAALLRDGAPPGHADWPALAAAVGALLEQLAAGRPVLLAIDDAHWLDGSSARVLDHCVRRLGPGVAVLVARRPQPGGWSAPAAGGATAAR
;
A
#
# COMPACT_ATOMS: atom_id res chain seq x y z
N PRO A 1 53.26 -40.72 -2.47
CA PRO A 1 53.13 -41.72 -3.55
C PRO A 1 51.79 -41.51 -4.29
N LEU A 2 51.80 -40.66 -5.33
CA LEU A 2 51.75 -41.07 -6.76
C LEU A 2 50.34 -41.56 -7.15
N ALA A 3 49.56 -40.75 -7.88
CA ALA A 3 49.55 -40.63 -9.37
C ALA A 3 48.34 -41.41 -9.91
N ARG A 4 47.54 -41.07 -10.93
CA ARG A 4 47.51 -40.24 -12.16
C ARG A 4 46.00 -40.10 -12.52
N GLY A 5 45.46 -39.20 -13.33
CA GLY A 5 45.99 -38.37 -14.42
C GLY A 5 45.24 -38.64 -15.75
N ALA A 6 44.93 -37.55 -16.48
CA ALA A 6 44.54 -37.43 -17.91
C ALA A 6 43.07 -37.74 -18.31
N GLY A 7 42.44 -37.04 -19.27
CA GLY A 7 42.86 -36.00 -20.23
C GLY A 7 41.63 -35.19 -20.72
N LEU A 8 41.73 -33.88 -20.94
CA LEU A 8 42.16 -33.15 -22.16
C LEU A 8 41.14 -33.16 -23.32
N ALA A 9 40.71 -31.95 -23.70
CA ALA A 9 39.88 -31.53 -24.84
C ALA A 9 40.59 -31.75 -26.21
N PRO A 10 40.04 -31.39 -27.41
CA PRO A 10 39.95 -29.97 -27.85
C PRO A 10 38.92 -29.61 -28.98
N GLY A 11 38.88 -28.30 -29.32
CA GLY A 11 38.62 -27.76 -30.68
C GLY A 11 37.18 -27.32 -30.95
N GLY A 12 36.87 -26.16 -31.56
CA GLY A 12 37.62 -25.06 -32.18
C GLY A 12 36.54 -24.11 -32.76
N GLU A 13 36.55 -22.82 -32.42
CA GLU A 13 37.21 -21.73 -33.13
C GLU A 13 36.43 -21.15 -34.35
N LEU A 14 36.26 -19.82 -34.29
CA LEU A 14 36.16 -18.82 -35.39
C LEU A 14 34.82 -18.63 -36.11
N MET A 15 34.31 -17.38 -36.06
CA MET A 15 34.15 -16.47 -37.23
C MET A 15 33.38 -15.18 -36.84
N GLU A 16 34.11 -14.10 -36.56
CA GLU A 16 33.83 -12.75 -37.10
C GLU A 16 34.45 -12.68 -38.53
N PRO A 17 34.18 -11.70 -39.44
CA PRO A 17 33.90 -10.28 -39.16
C PRO A 17 33.03 -9.49 -40.20
N LEU A 18 32.95 -8.15 -39.99
CA LEU A 18 32.80 -7.04 -40.96
C LEU A 18 31.41 -6.82 -41.64
N ALA A 19 30.90 -5.60 -41.90
CA ALA A 19 31.45 -4.24 -41.86
C ALA A 19 30.33 -3.16 -41.88
N ARG A 20 30.63 -2.03 -41.22
CA ARG A 20 30.43 -0.59 -41.57
C ARG A 20 29.36 -0.18 -42.61
N GLY A 21 28.59 0.86 -42.24
CA GLY A 21 28.01 1.82 -43.20
C GLY A 21 27.15 2.94 -42.57
N THR A 22 27.79 4.10 -42.30
CA THR A 22 27.33 5.48 -42.59
C THR A 22 25.92 5.97 -42.18
N GLY A 23 25.87 6.97 -41.28
CA GLY A 23 24.84 8.06 -41.33
C GLY A 23 25.24 9.15 -42.35
N PRO A 24 24.67 10.38 -42.36
CA PRO A 24 23.53 10.94 -41.60
C PRO A 24 22.47 11.65 -42.51
N ALA A 25 21.34 12.12 -41.96
CA ALA A 25 20.63 13.32 -42.44
C ALA A 25 19.61 13.86 -41.41
N PRO A 26 19.56 15.18 -41.15
CA PRO A 26 18.57 15.85 -40.32
C PRO A 26 17.45 16.51 -41.16
N GLY A 27 16.33 16.85 -40.52
CA GLY A 27 15.37 17.84 -41.02
C GLY A 27 13.91 17.42 -40.99
N SER A 28 13.15 17.96 -40.06
CA SER A 28 12.01 18.84 -40.40
C SER A 28 11.37 19.36 -39.11
N GLU A 29 11.55 20.66 -38.93
CA GLU A 29 10.69 21.52 -38.12
C GLU A 29 9.23 21.29 -38.51
N LEU A 30 8.35 21.06 -37.53
CA LEU A 30 6.93 21.31 -37.71
C LEU A 30 6.53 22.50 -36.85
N THR A 31 6.52 23.63 -37.56
CA THR A 31 6.05 24.95 -37.22
C THR A 31 4.69 24.96 -36.52
N ALA A 32 4.62 25.63 -35.38
CA ALA A 32 3.40 26.07 -34.73
C ALA A 32 2.70 27.18 -35.55
N PRO A 33 1.38 27.16 -35.74
CA PRO A 33 0.66 28.29 -36.33
C PRO A 33 0.45 29.43 -35.31
N PRO A 34 0.40 30.70 -35.75
CA PRO A 34 0.39 31.86 -34.86
C PRO A 34 -0.98 32.10 -34.21
N ALA A 35 -0.93 32.46 -32.92
CA ALA A 35 -2.05 33.01 -32.19
C ALA A 35 -2.46 34.37 -32.80
N ARG A 36 -3.68 34.42 -33.37
CA ARG A 36 -4.33 35.69 -33.73
C ARG A 36 -4.74 36.41 -32.46
N GLY A 37 -4.18 37.61 -32.29
CA GLY A 37 -4.66 38.58 -31.33
C GLY A 37 -6.04 39.12 -31.70
N THR A 38 -6.89 39.23 -30.71
CA THR A 38 -7.98 40.20 -30.69
C THR A 38 -7.84 41.00 -29.41
N GLY A 39 -7.56 42.28 -29.57
CA GLY A 39 -7.39 43.22 -28.48
C GLY A 39 -8.68 43.46 -27.72
N LEU A 40 -8.54 43.66 -26.42
CA LEU A 40 -9.49 44.37 -25.58
C LEU A 40 -8.70 45.44 -24.84
N LYS A 41 -8.94 46.69 -25.21
CA LYS A 41 -8.45 47.87 -24.50
C LYS A 41 -9.35 48.16 -23.28
N PRO A 42 -8.82 48.88 -22.28
CA PRO A 42 -9.38 49.00 -20.93
C PRO A 42 -10.29 50.21 -20.74
N GLY A 43 -11.07 50.19 -19.66
CA GLY A 43 -11.89 51.28 -19.12
C GLY A 43 -13.18 50.71 -18.53
N SER A 44 -13.68 51.05 -17.36
CA SER A 44 -13.37 52.09 -16.39
C SER A 44 -14.33 51.90 -15.20
N GLU A 45 -13.83 51.78 -13.97
CA GLU A 45 -14.54 52.29 -12.78
C GLU A 45 -14.37 53.83 -12.73
N PRO A 46 -15.10 54.62 -11.90
CA PRO A 46 -15.90 54.27 -10.71
C PRO A 46 -17.28 54.98 -10.64
N THR A 47 -18.09 54.70 -9.61
CA THR A 47 -18.76 55.71 -8.72
C THR A 47 -19.90 55.10 -7.90
N ALA A 48 -19.83 55.31 -6.59
CA ALA A 48 -20.91 55.23 -5.58
C ALA A 48 -20.94 56.59 -4.83
N PRO A 49 -21.85 56.90 -3.88
CA PRO A 49 -23.28 56.61 -3.66
C PRO A 49 -24.08 57.95 -3.44
N PRO A 50 -25.30 58.06 -2.82
CA PRO A 50 -25.50 57.85 -1.37
C PRO A 50 -26.89 57.32 -0.86
N ALA A 51 -26.79 56.66 0.30
CA ALA A 51 -27.63 56.53 1.51
C ALA A 51 -29.13 56.96 1.59
N ARG A 52 -29.92 56.12 2.30
CA ARG A 52 -30.71 56.42 3.54
C ARG A 52 -31.31 55.10 4.07
N GLY A 53 -30.92 54.61 5.27
CA GLY A 53 -31.62 54.80 6.56
C GLY A 53 -32.77 53.77 6.70
N THR A 54 -32.91 52.91 7.71
CA THR A 54 -32.83 53.09 9.17
C THR A 54 -32.95 51.71 9.86
N GLY A 55 -32.51 51.58 11.12
CA GLY A 55 -33.09 50.62 12.07
C GLY A 55 -32.18 49.52 12.65
N LEU A 56 -31.49 49.83 13.76
CA LEU A 56 -30.99 48.83 14.71
C LEU A 56 -32.09 48.48 15.74
N LYS A 57 -32.31 47.18 16.01
CA LYS A 57 -32.15 46.55 17.35
C LYS A 57 -32.29 45.01 17.27
N PRO A 58 -31.71 44.27 18.22
CA PRO A 58 -31.23 42.89 18.02
C PRO A 58 -32.31 41.84 18.27
N ALA A 59 -32.35 40.83 17.42
CA ALA A 59 -33.10 39.59 17.66
C ALA A 59 -32.10 38.51 18.09
N SER A 60 -32.18 38.18 19.38
CA SER A 60 -32.03 36.87 20.01
C SER A 60 -31.19 35.80 19.31
N GLU A 61 -30.16 35.34 20.02
CA GLU A 61 -29.39 34.11 19.74
C GLU A 61 -30.30 32.93 19.36
N PRO A 62 -30.06 32.26 18.23
CA PRO A 62 -30.53 30.91 18.05
C PRO A 62 -29.64 29.97 18.87
N THR A 63 -30.16 29.57 20.03
CA THR A 63 -29.71 28.43 20.84
C THR A 63 -29.27 27.28 19.95
N ALA A 64 -27.97 26.95 20.01
CA ALA A 64 -27.42 25.75 19.43
C ALA A 64 -28.18 24.51 19.98
N PRO A 65 -28.49 23.52 19.14
CA PRO A 65 -29.09 22.29 19.64
C PRO A 65 -28.15 21.65 20.68
N PRO A 66 -28.66 20.97 21.71
CA PRO A 66 -27.80 20.34 22.71
C PRO A 66 -26.89 19.36 21.99
N VAL A 67 -25.59 19.54 22.19
CA VAL A 67 -24.55 18.59 21.79
C VAL A 67 -24.96 17.26 22.40
N ARG A 68 -25.40 16.34 21.55
CA ARG A 68 -25.65 14.96 21.95
C ARG A 68 -24.31 14.48 22.48
N GLU A 69 -24.18 14.29 23.79
CA GLU A 69 -23.06 13.58 24.39
C GLU A 69 -22.93 12.29 23.60
N GLN A 70 -21.95 12.25 22.70
CA GLN A 70 -21.50 11.01 22.11
C GLN A 70 -20.89 10.26 23.28
N GLU A 71 -21.71 9.44 23.93
CA GLU A 71 -21.21 8.32 24.72
C GLU A 71 -20.07 7.70 23.91
N ALA A 72 -18.88 7.75 24.49
CA ALA A 72 -17.71 7.10 23.96
C ALA A 72 -18.12 5.68 23.54
N PRO A 73 -17.76 5.21 22.33
CA PRO A 73 -18.12 3.86 21.91
C PRO A 73 -17.62 2.90 22.99
N PRO A 74 -18.47 1.97 23.48
CA PRO A 74 -18.07 1.01 24.50
C PRO A 74 -16.81 0.31 23.98
N ALA A 75 -15.77 0.29 24.82
CA ALA A 75 -14.48 -0.34 24.56
C ALA A 75 -14.71 -1.58 23.70
N ALA A 76 -14.29 -1.51 22.43
CA ALA A 76 -14.61 -2.49 21.41
C ALA A 76 -14.40 -3.89 22.01
N LEU A 77 -15.50 -4.62 22.25
CA LEU A 77 -15.45 -5.97 22.77
C LEU A 77 -14.44 -6.71 21.90
N ALA A 78 -13.37 -7.21 22.52
CA ALA A 78 -12.39 -8.01 21.82
C ALA A 78 -13.15 -9.08 21.02
N PRO A 79 -12.82 -9.26 19.72
CA PRO A 79 -13.54 -10.22 18.89
C PRO A 79 -13.56 -11.58 19.60
N PRO A 80 -14.69 -12.31 19.57
CA PRO A 80 -14.81 -13.58 20.28
C PRO A 80 -13.68 -14.52 19.87
N GLU A 81 -13.07 -15.19 20.85
CA GLU A 81 -11.98 -16.12 20.58
C GLU A 81 -12.46 -17.23 19.63
N PRO A 82 -11.70 -17.54 18.55
CA PRO A 82 -12.04 -18.63 17.65
C PRO A 82 -11.99 -19.97 18.40
N LEU A 83 -13.13 -20.60 18.63
CA LEU A 83 -13.22 -21.92 19.26
C LEU A 83 -12.81 -23.05 18.28
N GLY A 84 -12.08 -24.05 18.76
CA GLY A 84 -11.70 -25.23 17.95
C GLY A 84 -10.64 -24.93 16.87
N ARG A 85 -9.86 -23.87 17.08
CA ARG A 85 -8.82 -23.37 16.14
C ARG A 85 -7.45 -23.31 16.81
N GLU A 86 -7.18 -24.23 17.72
CA GLU A 86 -5.99 -24.20 18.57
C GLU A 86 -4.70 -24.29 17.75
N ARG A 87 -4.72 -25.04 16.63
CA ARG A 87 -3.56 -25.18 15.73
C ARG A 87 -3.27 -23.88 14.99
N GLU A 88 -4.29 -23.26 14.42
CA GLU A 88 -4.18 -22.00 13.68
C GLU A 88 -3.79 -20.85 14.62
N LEU A 89 -4.40 -20.78 15.80
CA LEU A 89 -4.02 -19.81 16.84
C LEU A 89 -2.57 -20.02 17.27
N ALA A 90 -2.13 -21.26 17.51
CA ALA A 90 -0.73 -21.52 17.84
C ALA A 90 0.25 -21.13 16.70
N ALA A 91 -0.16 -21.24 15.44
CA ALA A 91 0.64 -20.76 14.31
C ALA A 91 0.73 -19.22 14.28
N ILE A 92 -0.37 -18.53 14.59
CA ILE A 92 -0.40 -17.07 14.75
C ILE A 92 0.49 -16.64 15.91
N GLU A 93 0.44 -17.31 17.07
CA GLU A 93 1.31 -17.00 18.20
C GLU A 93 2.79 -17.13 17.80
N ARG A 94 3.17 -18.24 17.14
CA ARG A 94 4.55 -18.42 16.65
C ARG A 94 4.99 -17.36 15.63
N LEU A 95 4.07 -16.90 14.79
CA LEU A 95 4.33 -15.79 13.87
C LEU A 95 4.65 -14.51 14.64
N LEU A 96 3.79 -14.17 15.60
CA LEU A 96 3.90 -12.95 16.40
C LEU A 96 5.05 -12.99 17.42
N ASP A 97 5.46 -14.17 17.90
CA ASP A 97 6.62 -14.31 18.81
C ASP A 97 7.96 -14.15 18.06
N GLY A 98 7.99 -14.50 16.77
CA GLY A 98 9.20 -14.42 15.95
C GLY A 98 9.46 -13.06 15.30
N VAL A 99 8.46 -12.16 15.33
CA VAL A 99 8.52 -10.87 14.62
C VAL A 99 9.42 -9.88 15.36
N GLY A 100 10.65 -9.78 14.88
CA GLY A 100 11.72 -9.00 15.51
C GLY A 100 13.10 -9.57 15.17
N ALA A 101 13.24 -10.90 15.23
CA ALA A 101 14.47 -11.57 14.82
C ALA A 101 14.49 -11.88 13.31
N ARG A 102 13.32 -12.02 12.68
CA ARG A 102 13.16 -12.37 11.27
C ARG A 102 11.88 -11.77 10.69
N SER A 103 11.80 -11.69 9.37
CA SER A 103 10.52 -11.61 8.67
C SER A 103 9.88 -12.99 8.60
N ALA A 104 8.56 -13.03 8.61
CA ALA A 104 7.81 -14.27 8.50
C ALA A 104 6.48 -14.05 7.80
N LEU A 105 6.04 -15.07 7.08
CA LEU A 105 4.76 -15.07 6.37
C LEU A 105 3.93 -16.28 6.78
N LEU A 106 2.68 -16.05 7.15
CA LEU A 106 1.69 -17.08 7.41
C LEU A 106 0.51 -16.88 6.47
N THR A 107 0.14 -17.93 5.74
CA THR A 107 -1.09 -17.95 4.94
C THR A 107 -2.11 -18.86 5.60
N LEU A 108 -3.30 -18.31 5.87
CA LEU A 108 -4.52 -19.02 6.23
C LEU A 108 -5.32 -19.27 4.96
N GLU A 109 -5.38 -20.53 4.52
CA GLU A 109 -6.12 -20.92 3.33
C GLU A 109 -7.36 -21.72 3.68
N GLY A 110 -8.49 -21.43 3.04
CA GLY A 110 -9.69 -22.22 3.16
C GLY A 110 -10.90 -21.60 2.49
N ASP A 111 -11.95 -22.40 2.32
CA ASP A 111 -13.22 -21.99 1.72
C ASP A 111 -13.94 -20.88 2.52
N ALA A 112 -14.98 -20.31 1.90
CA ALA A 112 -15.83 -19.32 2.53
C ALA A 112 -16.50 -19.89 3.81
N GLY A 113 -16.67 -19.05 4.83
CA GLY A 113 -17.38 -19.43 6.05
C GLY A 113 -16.56 -20.20 7.10
N LEU A 114 -15.28 -20.50 6.86
CA LEU A 114 -14.44 -21.24 7.83
C LEU A 114 -13.86 -20.40 8.98
N GLY A 115 -14.19 -19.10 9.05
CA GLY A 115 -13.70 -18.22 10.11
C GLY A 115 -12.28 -17.68 9.91
N LYS A 116 -11.77 -17.61 8.67
CA LYS A 116 -10.47 -16.98 8.37
C LYS A 116 -10.42 -15.51 8.82
N THR A 117 -11.46 -14.73 8.51
CA THR A 117 -11.62 -13.36 9.00
C THR A 117 -11.61 -13.28 10.53
N THR A 118 -12.24 -14.24 11.21
CA THR A 118 -12.20 -14.31 12.68
C THR A 118 -10.78 -14.54 13.19
N LEU A 119 -10.00 -15.42 12.54
CA LEU A 119 -8.59 -15.65 12.87
C LEU A 119 -7.71 -14.43 12.58
N VAL A 120 -7.93 -13.72 11.47
CA VAL A 120 -7.21 -12.47 11.16
C VAL A 120 -7.50 -11.40 12.21
N ARG A 121 -8.76 -11.20 12.60
CA ARG A 121 -9.14 -10.27 13.67
C ARG A 121 -8.52 -10.66 15.02
N ALA A 122 -8.49 -11.94 15.33
CA ALA A 122 -7.84 -12.47 16.53
C ALA A 122 -6.33 -12.22 16.54
N ALA A 123 -5.66 -12.36 15.38
CA ALA A 123 -4.25 -12.03 15.22
C ALA A 123 -3.96 -10.53 15.36
N ILE A 124 -4.81 -9.67 14.77
CA ILE A 124 -4.73 -8.21 14.90
C ILE A 124 -4.85 -7.80 16.37
N ALA A 125 -5.83 -8.34 17.10
CA ALA A 125 -6.03 -8.03 18.51
C ALA A 125 -4.80 -8.42 19.36
N ARG A 126 -4.23 -9.61 19.11
CA ARG A 126 -3.01 -10.10 19.78
C ARG A 126 -1.77 -9.26 19.44
N ALA A 127 -1.61 -8.87 18.18
CA ALA A 127 -0.51 -8.02 17.76
C ALA A 127 -0.58 -6.64 18.45
N ARG A 128 -1.78 -6.04 18.50
CA ARG A 128 -2.01 -4.77 19.21
C ARG A 128 -1.70 -4.88 20.71
N SER A 129 -2.14 -5.96 21.38
CA SER A 129 -1.86 -6.14 22.81
C SER A 129 -0.37 -6.35 23.13
N ARG A 130 0.39 -6.86 22.16
CA ARG A 130 1.86 -6.98 22.20
C ARG A 130 2.59 -5.69 21.80
N GLY A 131 1.87 -4.65 21.42
CA GLY A 131 2.42 -3.35 21.06
C GLY A 131 2.96 -3.25 19.63
N LEU A 132 2.67 -4.20 18.74
CA LEU A 132 3.08 -4.14 17.33
C LEU A 132 2.36 -3.02 16.59
N HIS A 133 2.99 -2.49 15.54
CA HIS A 133 2.26 -1.75 14.51
C HIS A 133 1.40 -2.75 13.72
N VAL A 134 0.11 -2.45 13.56
CA VAL A 134 -0.78 -3.27 12.73
C VAL A 134 -1.23 -2.45 11.54
N LEU A 135 -0.92 -2.96 10.34
CA LEU A 135 -1.42 -2.46 9.07
C LEU A 135 -2.36 -3.53 8.52
N ALA A 136 -3.65 -3.20 8.35
CA ALA A 136 -4.66 -4.18 7.99
C ALA A 136 -5.52 -3.73 6.80
N CYS A 137 -5.84 -4.67 5.90
CA CYS A 137 -6.83 -4.46 4.85
C CYS A 137 -7.66 -5.72 4.63
N SER A 138 -8.78 -5.57 3.93
CA SER A 138 -9.63 -6.67 3.50
C SER A 138 -9.98 -6.47 2.04
N GLY A 139 -9.75 -7.46 1.19
CA GLY A 139 -10.21 -7.40 -0.19
C GLY A 139 -11.73 -7.47 -0.29
N ALA A 140 -12.31 -6.79 -1.28
CA ALA A 140 -13.74 -6.87 -1.60
C ALA A 140 -13.95 -7.00 -3.11
N VAL A 141 -14.91 -7.85 -3.52
CA VAL A 141 -15.21 -8.11 -4.94
C VAL A 141 -15.48 -6.82 -5.71
N SER A 142 -16.23 -5.89 -5.11
CA SER A 142 -16.58 -4.59 -5.68
C SER A 142 -15.38 -3.69 -5.97
N GLU A 143 -14.24 -3.94 -5.34
CA GLU A 143 -13.07 -3.05 -5.37
C GLU A 143 -11.95 -3.59 -6.26
N THR A 144 -12.07 -4.82 -6.77
CA THR A 144 -11.06 -5.48 -7.62
C THR A 144 -10.65 -4.69 -8.87
N ARG A 145 -11.53 -3.80 -9.37
CA ARG A 145 -11.29 -2.93 -10.54
C ARG A 145 -10.83 -1.51 -10.19
N LEU A 146 -10.82 -1.17 -8.90
CA LEU A 146 -10.27 0.10 -8.42
C LEU A 146 -8.74 0.01 -8.33
N ALA A 147 -8.08 1.11 -7.99
CA ALA A 147 -6.64 1.14 -7.82
C ALA A 147 -6.29 1.55 -6.41
N PHE A 148 -5.40 0.78 -5.77
CA PHE A 148 -4.79 1.11 -4.49
C PHE A 148 -5.73 1.16 -3.29
N VAL A 149 -6.93 0.57 -3.37
CA VAL A 149 -7.91 0.57 -2.26
C VAL A 149 -7.36 -0.17 -1.07
N ALA A 150 -6.87 -1.40 -1.28
CA ALA A 150 -6.31 -2.18 -0.18
C ALA A 150 -5.03 -1.56 0.39
N LEU A 151 -4.27 -0.82 -0.43
CA LEU A 151 -3.12 -0.06 0.06
C LEU A 151 -3.54 1.16 0.88
N ALA A 152 -4.62 1.85 0.50
CA ALA A 152 -5.20 2.93 1.30
C ALA A 152 -5.68 2.42 2.66
N ASP A 153 -6.38 1.29 2.69
CA ASP A 153 -6.82 0.65 3.93
C ASP A 153 -5.64 0.29 4.84
N LEU A 154 -4.60 -0.35 4.27
CA LEU A 154 -3.39 -0.71 5.00
C LEU A 154 -2.72 0.47 5.67
N LEU A 155 -2.72 1.63 5.00
CA LEU A 155 -2.02 2.83 5.44
C LEU A 155 -2.91 3.81 6.22
N ALA A 156 -4.20 3.50 6.39
CA ALA A 156 -5.17 4.39 7.03
C ALA A 156 -4.85 4.69 8.50
N GLU A 157 -4.32 3.70 9.24
CA GLU A 157 -3.92 3.85 10.65
C GLU A 157 -2.42 4.15 10.82
N THR A 158 -1.70 4.45 9.73
CA THR A 158 -0.27 4.80 9.81
C THR A 158 -0.11 6.21 10.37
N ASP A 159 0.82 6.36 11.32
CA ASP A 159 1.19 7.65 11.88
C ASP A 159 1.60 8.64 10.77
N PRO A 160 0.93 9.81 10.65
CA PRO A 160 1.30 10.84 9.69
C PRO A 160 2.77 11.27 9.79
N GLU A 161 3.36 11.27 10.99
CA GLU A 161 4.77 11.62 11.16
C GLU A 161 5.71 10.59 10.51
N ALA A 162 5.34 9.31 10.55
CA ALA A 162 6.10 8.25 9.89
C ALA A 162 6.11 8.45 8.37
N VAL A 163 4.98 8.85 7.79
CA VAL A 163 4.91 9.19 6.36
C VAL A 163 5.68 10.47 6.05
N ALA A 164 5.60 11.48 6.93
CA ALA A 164 6.28 12.75 6.74
C ALA A 164 7.81 12.63 6.79
N ALA A 165 8.34 11.66 7.55
CA ALA A 165 9.76 11.37 7.67
C ALA A 165 10.37 10.66 6.44
N LEU A 166 9.54 10.14 5.52
CA LEU A 166 10.02 9.51 4.31
C LEU A 166 10.77 10.50 3.40
N PRO A 167 11.77 10.04 2.63
CA PRO A 167 12.39 10.85 1.58
C PRO A 167 11.34 11.42 0.63
N ALA A 168 11.52 12.67 0.19
CA ALA A 168 10.54 13.39 -0.62
C ALA A 168 10.01 12.60 -1.86
N PRO A 169 10.85 11.86 -2.62
CA PRO A 169 10.35 11.04 -3.72
C PRO A 169 9.41 9.91 -3.29
N ALA A 170 9.70 9.26 -2.15
CA ALA A 170 8.88 8.17 -1.62
C ALA A 170 7.54 8.71 -1.10
N ARG A 171 7.56 9.83 -0.38
CA ARG A 171 6.35 10.50 0.10
C ARG A 171 5.44 10.93 -1.06
N ALA A 172 6.00 11.56 -2.09
CA ALA A 172 5.24 11.97 -3.28
C ALA A 172 4.59 10.78 -4.01
N ALA A 173 5.26 9.62 -4.07
CA ALA A 173 4.69 8.42 -4.68
C ALA A 173 3.47 7.90 -3.89
N LEU A 174 3.53 7.92 -2.55
CA LEU A 174 2.41 7.57 -1.67
C LEU A 174 1.25 8.55 -1.82
N ASP A 175 1.51 9.86 -1.80
CA ASP A 175 0.47 10.89 -1.88
C ASP A 175 -0.26 10.86 -3.24
N ALA A 176 0.48 10.63 -4.33
CA ALA A 176 -0.09 10.45 -5.66
C ALA A 176 -0.97 9.20 -5.78
N ALA A 177 -0.57 8.08 -5.16
CA ALA A 177 -1.31 6.82 -5.22
C ALA A 177 -2.57 6.82 -4.34
N LEU A 178 -2.50 7.47 -3.18
CA LEU A 178 -3.59 7.54 -2.21
C LEU A 178 -4.51 8.75 -2.42
N LEU A 179 -4.37 9.45 -3.56
CA LEU A 179 -5.16 10.63 -3.93
C LEU A 179 -5.14 11.75 -2.88
N ARG A 180 -4.11 11.82 -2.04
CA ARG A 180 -3.99 12.86 -0.99
C ARG A 180 -3.88 14.26 -1.60
N ASP A 181 -3.42 14.36 -2.84
CA ASP A 181 -3.30 15.60 -3.62
C ASP A 181 -4.27 15.70 -4.82
N GLY A 182 -5.26 14.80 -4.94
CA GLY A 182 -6.27 14.88 -6.02
C GLY A 182 -5.76 14.60 -7.45
N ALA A 183 -4.62 13.93 -7.60
CA ALA A 183 -4.10 13.53 -8.91
C ALA A 183 -5.04 12.54 -9.62
N PRO A 184 -5.23 12.62 -10.96
CA PRO A 184 -6.09 11.67 -11.67
C PRO A 184 -5.54 10.23 -11.56
N PRO A 185 -6.41 9.23 -11.30
CA PRO A 185 -5.99 7.84 -11.22
C PRO A 185 -5.42 7.39 -12.57
N GLY A 186 -4.14 6.99 -12.62
CA GLY A 186 -3.58 6.42 -13.84
C GLY A 186 -2.06 6.40 -14.00
N HIS A 187 -1.27 7.11 -13.19
CA HIS A 187 0.19 7.19 -13.41
C HIS A 187 1.04 7.14 -12.14
N ALA A 188 0.53 6.56 -11.04
CA ALA A 188 1.41 6.25 -9.91
C ALA A 188 2.48 5.28 -10.43
N ASP A 189 3.74 5.73 -10.41
CA ASP A 189 4.87 4.92 -10.79
C ASP A 189 4.98 3.76 -9.78
N TRP A 190 4.36 2.63 -10.11
CA TRP A 190 4.19 1.51 -9.17
C TRP A 190 5.51 1.05 -8.54
N PRO A 191 6.69 1.03 -9.22
CA PRO A 191 7.96 0.70 -8.59
C PRO A 191 8.36 1.74 -7.54
N ALA A 192 8.17 3.04 -7.81
CA ALA A 192 8.43 4.10 -6.84
C ALA A 192 7.49 3.99 -5.64
N LEU A 193 6.21 3.70 -5.87
CA LEU A 193 5.24 3.43 -4.81
C LEU A 193 5.62 2.19 -3.98
N ALA A 194 6.03 1.11 -4.64
CA ALA A 194 6.46 -0.11 -3.94
C ALA A 194 7.74 0.13 -3.12
N ALA A 195 8.69 0.90 -3.63
CA ALA A 195 9.86 1.33 -2.88
C ALA A 195 9.46 2.21 -1.68
N ALA A 196 8.49 3.11 -1.84
CA ALA A 196 8.00 3.95 -0.76
C ALA A 196 7.32 3.15 0.36
N VAL A 197 6.46 2.20 0.00
CA VAL A 197 5.81 1.29 0.95
C VAL A 197 6.85 0.41 1.66
N GLY A 198 7.84 -0.11 0.92
CA GLY A 198 8.95 -0.86 1.52
C GLY A 198 9.74 -0.03 2.54
N ALA A 199 10.14 1.19 2.19
CA ALA A 199 10.86 2.10 3.08
C ALA A 199 10.03 2.46 4.33
N LEU A 200 8.72 2.66 4.17
CA LEU A 200 7.81 2.90 5.29
C LEU A 200 7.74 1.69 6.23
N LEU A 201 7.63 0.47 5.69
CA LEU A 201 7.62 -0.75 6.49
C LEU A 201 8.93 -0.93 7.26
N GLU A 202 10.08 -0.69 6.62
CA GLU A 202 11.39 -0.74 7.25
C GLU A 202 11.52 0.30 8.38
N GLN A 203 11.07 1.53 8.14
CA GLN A 203 11.09 2.60 9.14
C GLN A 203 10.20 2.27 10.35
N LEU A 204 8.99 1.77 10.11
CA LEU A 204 8.08 1.34 11.19
C LEU A 204 8.70 0.19 11.98
N ALA A 205 9.25 -0.82 11.29
CA ALA A 205 9.87 -1.99 11.90
C ALA A 205 11.11 -1.65 12.74
N ALA A 206 11.83 -0.57 12.41
CA ALA A 206 12.96 -0.08 13.20
C ALA A 206 12.54 0.46 14.57
N GLY A 207 11.32 1.00 14.70
CA GLY A 207 10.78 1.46 15.99
C GLY A 207 10.17 0.31 16.80
N ARG A 208 9.29 -0.47 16.17
CA ARG A 208 8.66 -1.66 16.77
C ARG A 208 8.16 -2.60 15.68
N PRO A 209 8.04 -3.91 15.95
CA PRO A 209 7.69 -4.88 14.92
C PRO A 209 6.30 -4.60 14.29
N VAL A 210 6.17 -4.93 13.01
CA VAL A 210 4.99 -4.66 12.18
C VAL A 210 4.29 -5.98 11.85
N LEU A 211 2.97 -6.03 12.04
CA LEU A 211 2.09 -7.02 11.44
C LEU A 211 1.36 -6.41 10.24
N LEU A 212 1.57 -7.00 9.08
CA LEU A 212 0.77 -6.76 7.87
C LEU A 212 -0.32 -7.83 7.78
N ALA A 213 -1.58 -7.46 8.01
CA ALA A 213 -2.73 -8.36 8.00
C ALA A 213 -3.60 -8.14 6.76
N ILE A 214 -3.69 -9.14 5.89
CA ILE A 214 -4.41 -9.06 4.62
C ILE A 214 -5.53 -10.10 4.65
N ASP A 215 -6.78 -9.65 4.79
CA ASP A 215 -7.95 -10.51 4.72
C ASP A 215 -8.52 -10.58 3.30
N ASP A 216 -9.15 -11.71 2.98
CA ASP A 216 -9.74 -12.02 1.67
C ASP A 216 -8.84 -11.59 0.50
N ALA A 217 -7.56 -11.94 0.58
CA ALA A 217 -6.51 -11.46 -0.34
C ALA A 217 -6.74 -11.81 -1.83
N HIS A 218 -7.62 -12.76 -2.06
CA HIS A 218 -8.11 -13.21 -3.34
C HIS A 218 -9.04 -12.20 -4.05
N TRP A 219 -9.44 -11.14 -3.34
CA TRP A 219 -10.24 -10.01 -3.82
C TRP A 219 -9.52 -8.66 -3.76
N LEU A 220 -8.19 -8.66 -3.56
CA LEU A 220 -7.42 -7.41 -3.65
C LEU A 220 -7.52 -6.80 -5.05
N ASP A 221 -7.50 -5.47 -5.11
CA ASP A 221 -7.26 -4.77 -6.35
C ASP A 221 -5.86 -5.08 -6.90
N GLY A 222 -5.74 -5.17 -8.23
CA GLY A 222 -4.51 -5.62 -8.89
C GLY A 222 -3.31 -4.69 -8.64
N SER A 223 -3.57 -3.39 -8.46
CA SER A 223 -2.53 -2.39 -8.22
C SER A 223 -1.93 -2.53 -6.83
N SER A 224 -2.76 -2.70 -5.78
CA SER A 224 -2.30 -3.02 -4.42
C SER A 224 -1.58 -4.36 -4.38
N ALA A 225 -2.14 -5.40 -5.01
CA ALA A 225 -1.53 -6.73 -5.03
C ALA A 225 -0.11 -6.70 -5.60
N ARG A 226 0.13 -5.92 -6.66
CA ARG A 226 1.46 -5.75 -7.27
C ARG A 226 2.46 -5.08 -6.34
N VAL A 227 2.04 -4.05 -5.60
CA VAL A 227 2.87 -3.35 -4.62
C VAL A 227 3.21 -4.27 -3.44
N LEU A 228 2.22 -4.97 -2.89
CA LEU A 228 2.41 -5.89 -1.77
C LEU A 228 3.30 -7.07 -2.14
N ASP A 229 3.10 -7.64 -3.31
CA ASP A 229 3.96 -8.72 -3.85
C ASP A 229 5.43 -8.28 -3.96
N HIS A 230 5.68 -7.03 -4.38
CA HIS A 230 7.02 -6.46 -4.39
C HIS A 230 7.63 -6.34 -2.99
N CYS A 231 6.87 -5.82 -2.03
CA CYS A 231 7.34 -5.60 -0.67
C CYS A 231 7.61 -6.92 0.06
N VAL A 232 6.67 -7.88 -0.01
CA VAL A 232 6.76 -9.15 0.71
C VAL A 232 8.01 -9.94 0.33
N ARG A 233 8.46 -9.88 -0.93
CA ARG A 233 9.71 -10.53 -1.38
C ARG A 233 10.99 -9.95 -0.78
N ARG A 234 10.93 -8.74 -0.22
CA ARG A 234 12.11 -7.96 0.22
C ARG A 234 12.06 -7.60 1.69
N LEU A 235 11.16 -8.22 2.47
CA LEU A 235 11.00 -7.88 3.87
C LEU A 235 12.25 -8.19 4.69
N GLY A 236 12.80 -7.15 5.31
CA GLY A 236 13.78 -7.26 6.38
C GLY A 236 13.18 -7.79 7.69
N PRO A 237 14.00 -8.02 8.72
CA PRO A 237 13.53 -8.44 10.04
C PRO A 237 12.54 -7.44 10.64
N GLY A 238 11.67 -7.93 11.53
CA GLY A 238 10.69 -7.07 12.22
C GLY A 238 9.35 -6.89 11.48
N VAL A 239 9.15 -7.54 10.34
CA VAL A 239 7.85 -7.55 9.63
C VAL A 239 7.28 -8.96 9.53
N ALA A 240 6.08 -9.16 10.09
CA ALA A 240 5.28 -10.35 9.92
C ALA A 240 4.13 -10.08 8.94
N VAL A 241 3.82 -11.05 8.10
CA VAL A 241 2.71 -10.98 7.16
C VAL A 241 1.73 -12.11 7.45
N LEU A 242 0.47 -11.76 7.66
CA LEU A 242 -0.63 -12.70 7.78
C LEU A 242 -1.57 -12.50 6.59
N VAL A 243 -1.82 -13.57 5.84
CA VAL A 243 -2.67 -13.55 4.65
C VAL A 243 -3.81 -14.54 4.83
N ALA A 244 -5.05 -14.11 4.66
CA ALA A 244 -6.20 -15.00 4.53
C ALA A 244 -6.69 -15.03 3.08
N ARG A 245 -6.86 -16.24 2.53
CA ARG A 245 -7.34 -16.41 1.15
C ARG A 245 -8.17 -17.66 0.96
N ARG A 246 -8.91 -17.69 -0.14
CA ARG A 246 -9.54 -18.91 -0.66
C ARG A 246 -8.57 -19.66 -1.57
N PRO A 247 -8.64 -21.00 -1.61
CA PRO A 247 -7.94 -21.77 -2.62
C PRO A 247 -8.55 -21.45 -4.00
N GLN A 248 -7.93 -20.55 -4.75
CA GLN A 248 -8.35 -20.23 -6.11
C GLN A 248 -7.14 -20.05 -7.04
N PRO A 249 -7.21 -20.55 -8.29
CA PRO A 249 -6.20 -20.25 -9.28
C PRO A 249 -6.30 -18.75 -9.67
N GLY A 250 -5.17 -18.03 -9.59
CA GLY A 250 -5.03 -16.67 -10.12
C GLY A 250 -5.29 -15.49 -9.17
N GLY A 251 -5.51 -15.72 -7.87
CA GLY A 251 -5.51 -14.63 -6.86
C GLY A 251 -4.09 -14.22 -6.44
N TRP A 252 -3.94 -13.09 -5.73
CA TRP A 252 -2.64 -12.73 -5.13
C TRP A 252 -2.17 -13.87 -4.21
N SER A 253 -1.07 -14.52 -4.60
CA SER A 253 -0.37 -15.49 -3.77
C SER A 253 0.83 -14.80 -3.17
N ALA A 254 0.85 -14.66 -1.85
CA ALA A 254 2.07 -14.24 -1.20
C ALA A 254 3.20 -15.27 -1.50
N PRO A 255 4.42 -14.81 -1.80
CA PRO A 255 5.53 -15.72 -2.08
C PRO A 255 5.80 -16.62 -0.87
N ALA A 256 6.25 -17.84 -1.12
CA ALA A 256 6.65 -18.78 -0.07
C ALA A 256 7.93 -18.25 0.62
N ALA A 257 7.77 -17.38 1.60
CA ALA A 257 8.89 -16.82 2.36
C ALA A 257 9.30 -17.80 3.45
N GLY A 258 10.07 -18.85 3.10
CA GLY A 258 10.88 -19.69 4.02
C GLY A 258 10.24 -20.17 5.34
N GLY A 259 8.91 -20.13 5.47
CA GLY A 259 8.21 -20.09 6.74
C GLY A 259 6.80 -20.64 6.58
N ALA A 260 6.39 -21.41 7.58
CA ALA A 260 5.34 -22.42 7.50
C ALA A 260 4.01 -21.95 6.89
N THR A 261 3.63 -22.59 5.78
CA THR A 261 2.25 -22.66 5.33
C THR A 261 1.46 -23.47 6.36
N ALA A 262 0.58 -22.85 7.12
CA ALA A 262 -0.46 -23.57 7.85
C ALA A 262 -1.60 -23.85 6.87
N ALA A 263 -1.43 -24.89 6.06
CA ALA A 263 -2.55 -25.48 5.33
C ALA A 263 -3.48 -26.17 6.33
N ARG A 264 -4.78 -26.17 6.02
CA ARG A 264 -5.84 -26.90 6.73
C ARG A 264 -5.44 -28.32 7.10
#